data_AF-A0A6J7AVG8-F1
#
_entry.id   AF-A0A6J7AVG8-F1
#
_cell.length_a   1.000
_cell.length_b   1.000
_cell.length_c   1.000
_cell.angle_alpha   90.00
_cell.angle_beta   90.00
_cell.angle_gamma   90.00
#
_symmetry.space_group_name_H-M   'P 1'
#
loop_
_entity.id
_entity.type
_entity.pdbx_description
1 polymer ?
#
loop_
_entity_poly.entity_id
_entity_poly.type
_entity_poly.pdbx_seq_one_letter_code
_entity_poly.pdbx_strand_id
1 'polypeptide(L)'
;MRLGEVRLDTSYHDVALEVAIDGRSAFAVHAVDPTPLGEDDVSYATTVSLAHTPRGLRLVQIDTDLAVRRAERVTLRRPSFDAAVFGVHHSVRLTHPVAASLCRGELDLHPLRYVCLPDVLAFTGTESVD
;
A
#
# COMPACT_ATOMS: atom_id res chain seq x y z
N MET A 1 11.95 11.85 6.49
CA MET A 1 10.72 11.79 5.69
C MET A 1 11.05 12.39 4.32
N ARG A 2 10.82 11.66 3.22
CA ARG A 2 10.96 12.21 1.85
C ARG A 2 9.57 12.50 1.32
N LEU A 3 9.37 13.69 0.75
CA LEU A 3 8.09 14.09 0.17
C LEU A 3 8.03 13.65 -1.29
N GLY A 4 6.89 13.13 -1.72
CA GLY A 4 6.65 12.71 -3.10
C GLY A 4 5.36 13.32 -3.63
N GLU A 5 5.30 13.52 -4.95
CA GLU A 5 4.08 13.86 -5.68
C GLU A 5 3.42 12.57 -6.17
N VAL A 6 2.12 12.45 -5.93
CA VAL A 6 1.30 11.37 -6.46
C VAL A 6 0.24 11.98 -7.36
N ARG A 7 0.21 11.56 -8.62
CA ARG A 7 -0.78 11.98 -9.60
C ARG A 7 -1.64 10.77 -9.94
N LEU A 8 -2.95 10.91 -9.81
CA LEU A 8 -3.92 9.89 -10.15
C LEU A 8 -4.94 10.50 -11.10
N ASP A 9 -4.85 10.11 -12.36
CA ASP A 9 -5.80 10.52 -13.40
C ASP A 9 -6.79 9.38 -13.61
N THR A 10 -8.07 9.66 -13.38
CA THR A 10 -9.14 8.66 -13.49
C THR A 10 -10.05 8.99 -14.66
N SER A 11 -10.19 8.04 -15.58
CA SER A 11 -11.10 8.09 -16.70
C SER A 11 -12.20 7.03 -16.56
N TYR A 12 -13.17 7.03 -17.48
CA TYR A 12 -14.20 6.00 -17.49
C TYR A 12 -13.66 4.57 -17.72
N HIS A 13 -12.62 4.44 -18.54
CA HIS A 13 -12.11 3.15 -19.04
C HIS A 13 -10.68 2.83 -18.62
N ASP A 14 -10.02 3.77 -17.94
CA ASP A 14 -8.63 3.66 -17.52
C ASP A 14 -8.34 4.50 -16.27
N VAL A 15 -7.23 4.16 -15.62
CA VAL A 15 -6.65 4.94 -14.53
C VAL A 15 -5.14 4.97 -14.71
N ALA A 16 -4.55 6.16 -14.68
CA ALA A 16 -3.10 6.36 -14.67
C ALA A 16 -2.63 6.84 -13.30
N LEU A 17 -1.57 6.22 -12.79
CA LEU A 17 -0.92 6.58 -11.54
C LEU A 17 0.56 6.86 -11.82
N GLU A 18 1.02 8.03 -11.37
CA GLU A 18 2.43 8.40 -11.40
C GLU A 18 2.88 8.87 -10.00
N VAL A 19 4.05 8.41 -9.58
CA VAL A 19 4.70 8.80 -8.35
C VAL A 19 6.05 9.38 -8.69
N ALA A 20 6.27 10.63 -8.28
CA ALA A 20 7.55 11.31 -8.41
C ALA A 20 8.13 11.67 -7.04
N ILE A 21 9.44 11.52 -6.88
CA ILE A 21 10.16 11.93 -5.68
C ILE A 21 11.31 12.83 -6.11
N ASP A 22 11.38 14.03 -5.53
CA ASP A 22 12.35 15.06 -5.91
C ASP A 22 12.31 15.36 -7.43
N GLY A 23 11.11 15.36 -8.02
CA GLY A 23 10.87 15.58 -9.46
C GLY A 23 11.26 14.42 -10.38
N ARG A 24 11.71 13.28 -9.84
CA ARG A 24 12.07 12.08 -10.61
C ARG A 24 10.99 11.02 -10.51
N SER A 25 10.63 10.41 -11.63
CA SER A 25 9.69 9.29 -11.64
C SER A 25 10.23 8.11 -10.83
N ALA A 26 9.44 7.66 -9.85
CA ALA A 26 9.75 6.57 -8.94
C ALA A 26 8.92 5.31 -9.26
N PHE A 27 7.66 5.52 -9.64
CA PHE A 27 6.72 4.46 -9.99
C PHE A 27 5.66 5.02 -10.94
N ALA A 28 5.29 4.27 -11.97
CA ALA A 28 4.13 4.61 -12.80
C ALA A 28 3.43 3.37 -13.34
N VAL A 29 2.11 3.42 -13.40
CA VAL A 29 1.27 2.34 -13.95
C VAL A 29 0.07 2.93 -14.68
N HIS A 30 -0.39 2.22 -15.72
CA HIS A 30 -1.63 2.52 -16.41
C HIS A 30 -2.55 1.28 -16.33
N ALA A 31 -3.65 1.40 -15.61
CA ALA A 31 -4.66 0.37 -15.46
C ALA A 31 -5.75 0.54 -16.51
N VAL A 32 -6.06 -0.54 -17.23
CA VAL A 32 -7.06 -0.57 -18.31
C VAL A 32 -7.94 -1.81 -18.20
N ASP A 33 -8.96 -1.90 -19.05
CA ASP A 33 -9.86 -3.03 -19.19
C ASP A 33 -10.55 -3.41 -17.84
N PRO A 34 -11.22 -2.45 -17.16
CA PRO A 34 -11.83 -2.71 -15.86
C PRO A 34 -12.95 -3.74 -15.96
N THR A 35 -12.87 -4.78 -15.14
CA THR A 35 -13.92 -5.78 -14.96
C THR A 35 -14.47 -5.66 -13.54
N PRO A 36 -15.77 -5.34 -13.35
CA PRO A 36 -16.35 -5.23 -12.03
C PRO A 36 -16.14 -6.48 -11.17
N LEU A 37 -15.88 -6.26 -9.89
CA LEU A 37 -15.81 -7.26 -8.84
C LEU A 37 -16.92 -6.99 -7.82
N GLY A 38 -17.44 -8.03 -7.18
CA GLY A 38 -18.27 -7.91 -6.00
C GLY A 38 -17.47 -7.37 -4.81
N GLU A 39 -18.17 -6.84 -3.81
CA GLU A 39 -17.54 -6.34 -2.58
C GLU A 39 -16.77 -7.44 -1.84
N ASP A 40 -17.34 -8.66 -1.81
CA ASP A 40 -16.74 -9.84 -1.16
C ASP A 40 -15.61 -10.50 -1.98
N ASP A 41 -15.37 -10.07 -3.22
CA ASP A 41 -14.32 -10.63 -4.09
C ASP A 41 -12.92 -10.08 -3.75
N VAL A 42 -12.84 -9.03 -2.93
CA VAL A 42 -11.59 -8.37 -2.57
C VAL A 42 -11.41 -8.31 -1.05
N SER A 43 -10.19 -8.61 -0.60
CA SER A 43 -9.79 -8.44 0.80
C SER A 43 -8.46 -7.71 0.84
N TYR A 44 -8.44 -6.57 1.52
CA TYR A 44 -7.24 -5.75 1.72
C TYR A 44 -6.74 -5.98 3.14
N ALA A 45 -5.72 -6.82 3.27
CA ALA A 45 -5.14 -7.15 4.56
C ALA A 45 -4.36 -5.96 5.14
N THR A 46 -4.46 -5.78 6.45
CA THR A 46 -3.59 -4.87 7.20
C THR A 46 -2.17 -5.42 7.22
N THR A 47 -1.20 -4.53 7.37
CA THR A 47 0.22 -4.90 7.41
C THR A 47 0.87 -4.42 8.71
N VAL A 48 1.89 -5.15 9.14
CA VAL A 48 2.74 -4.76 10.25
C VAL A 48 3.86 -3.88 9.71
N SER A 49 3.97 -2.67 10.24
CA SER A 49 4.98 -1.69 9.83
C SER A 49 6.03 -1.50 10.93
N LEU A 50 7.29 -1.27 10.53
CA LEU A 50 8.34 -0.89 11.46
C LEU A 50 8.24 0.62 11.75
N ALA A 51 8.22 1.00 13.02
CA ALA A 51 8.09 2.40 13.44
C ALA A 51 9.04 2.74 14.59
N HIS A 52 9.55 3.97 14.58
CA HIS A 52 10.18 4.56 15.76
C HIS A 52 9.09 5.17 16.63
N THR A 53 8.95 4.66 17.85
CA THR A 53 8.01 5.14 18.86
C THR A 53 8.77 5.82 20.00
N PRO A 54 8.09 6.54 20.91
CA PRO A 54 8.73 7.05 22.13
C PRO A 54 9.40 5.95 22.99
N ARG A 55 9.01 4.68 22.82
CA ARG A 55 9.60 3.51 23.51
C ARG A 55 10.69 2.81 22.67
N GLY A 56 11.14 3.43 21.58
CA GLY A 56 12.11 2.87 20.65
C GLY A 56 11.47 2.18 19.45
N LEU A 57 12.25 1.33 18.78
CA LEU A 57 11.83 0.64 17.56
C LEU A 57 10.77 -0.42 17.89
N ARG A 58 9.66 -0.40 17.15
CA ARG A 58 8.56 -1.35 17.31
C ARG A 58 7.98 -1.76 15.97
N LEU A 59 7.42 -2.95 15.95
CA LEU A 59 6.47 -3.40 14.92
C LEU A 59 5.08 -2.96 15.35
N VAL A 60 4.40 -2.20 14.49
CA VAL A 60 3.07 -1.66 14.76
C VAL A 60 2.08 -2.18 13.75
N GLN A 61 0.91 -2.58 14.22
CA GLN A 61 -0.22 -2.91 13.36
C GLN A 61 -1.31 -1.86 13.55
N ILE A 62 -1.74 -1.29 12.43
CA ILE A 62 -2.93 -0.45 12.37
C ILE A 62 -4.05 -1.33 11.82
N ASP A 63 -5.05 -1.58 12.66
CA ASP A 63 -6.27 -2.25 12.20
C ASP A 63 -7.07 -1.27 11.35
N THR A 64 -7.67 -1.75 10.27
CA THR A 64 -8.44 -0.92 9.35
C THR A 64 -9.71 -1.61 8.93
N ASP A 65 -10.81 -0.86 8.90
CA ASP A 65 -12.05 -1.30 8.27
C ASP A 65 -12.18 -0.58 6.92
N LEU A 66 -12.40 -1.36 5.85
CA LEU A 66 -12.61 -0.82 4.52
C LEU A 66 -14.04 -1.12 4.06
N ALA A 67 -14.85 -0.08 3.94
CA ALA A 67 -16.15 -0.16 3.27
C ALA A 67 -15.96 0.02 1.76
N VAL A 68 -15.86 -1.10 1.03
CA VAL A 68 -15.72 -1.11 -0.43
C VAL A 68 -17.02 -0.59 -1.07
N ARG A 69 -16.91 0.40 -1.97
CA ARG A 69 -18.05 0.93 -2.74
C ARG A 69 -18.02 0.52 -4.21
N ARG A 70 -16.81 0.28 -4.73
CA ARG A 70 -16.55 -0.22 -6.07
C ARG A 70 -15.20 -0.92 -6.07
N ALA A 71 -15.15 -2.11 -6.65
CA ALA A 71 -13.92 -2.84 -6.91
C ALA A 71 -13.92 -3.35 -8.35
N GLU A 72 -12.74 -3.34 -8.97
CA GLU A 72 -12.56 -3.77 -10.35
C GLU A 72 -11.23 -4.51 -10.48
N ARG A 73 -11.22 -5.60 -11.26
CA ARG A 73 -10.00 -6.20 -11.76
C ARG A 73 -9.55 -5.42 -12.99
N VAL A 74 -8.26 -5.12 -13.07
CA VAL A 74 -7.68 -4.33 -14.17
C VAL A 74 -6.44 -5.00 -14.74
N THR A 75 -6.11 -4.66 -15.98
CA THR A 75 -4.83 -5.03 -16.60
C THR A 75 -3.85 -3.88 -16.47
N LEU A 76 -2.65 -4.12 -15.95
CA LEU A 76 -1.60 -3.11 -15.93
C LEU A 76 -0.85 -3.05 -17.26
N ARG A 77 -0.66 -1.84 -17.77
CA ARG A 77 0.14 -1.52 -18.96
C ARG A 77 1.34 -0.69 -18.55
N ARG A 78 2.48 -1.04 -19.15
CA ARG A 78 3.77 -0.32 -19.03
C ARG A 78 4.13 0.05 -17.59
N PRO A 79 4.05 -0.89 -16.62
CA PRO A 79 4.40 -0.57 -15.26
C PRO A 79 5.91 -0.27 -15.18
N SER A 80 6.29 0.79 -14.47
CA SER A 80 7.68 1.21 -14.29
C SER A 80 7.97 1.46 -12.83
N PHE A 81 9.21 1.18 -12.42
CA PHE A 81 9.64 1.30 -11.03
C PHE A 81 11.15 1.54 -10.95
N ASP A 82 11.56 2.59 -10.24
CA ASP A 82 12.95 2.87 -9.90
C ASP A 82 13.14 2.72 -8.38
N ALA A 83 13.75 1.59 -7.99
CA ALA A 83 14.01 1.25 -6.59
C ALA A 83 14.84 2.32 -5.85
N ALA A 84 15.82 2.93 -6.53
CA ALA A 84 16.70 3.91 -5.91
C ALA A 84 15.97 5.23 -5.68
N VAL A 85 15.18 5.68 -6.65
CA VAL A 85 14.33 6.88 -6.47
C VAL A 85 13.30 6.63 -5.38
N PHE A 86 12.62 5.48 -5.41
CA PHE A 86 11.60 5.09 -4.42
C PHE A 86 12.17 4.91 -3.01
N GLY A 87 13.48 4.69 -2.88
CA GLY A 87 14.16 4.57 -1.58
C GLY A 87 14.12 3.17 -0.98
N VAL A 88 14.03 2.13 -1.82
CA VAL A 88 14.11 0.73 -1.39
C VAL A 88 15.41 0.08 -1.86
N HIS A 89 15.74 -1.08 -1.29
CA HIS A 89 16.94 -1.80 -1.66
C HIS A 89 16.97 -2.12 -3.16
N HIS A 90 18.15 -2.03 -3.76
CA HIS A 90 18.37 -2.27 -5.18
C HIS A 90 18.12 -3.72 -5.62
N SER A 91 17.71 -4.65 -4.75
CA SER A 91 17.26 -5.98 -5.19
C SER A 91 15.76 -6.00 -5.51
N VAL A 92 15.00 -5.00 -5.06
CA VAL A 92 13.57 -4.89 -5.36
C VAL A 92 13.41 -4.51 -6.82
N ARG A 93 12.72 -5.36 -7.57
CA ARG A 93 12.48 -5.19 -9.00
C ARG A 93 11.04 -5.51 -9.31
N LEU A 94 10.44 -4.67 -10.15
CA LEU A 94 9.16 -4.98 -10.77
C LEU A 94 9.43 -5.91 -11.95
N THR A 95 8.90 -7.13 -11.90
CA THR A 95 9.13 -8.16 -12.91
C THR A 95 7.85 -8.42 -13.70
N HIS A 96 6.86 -9.05 -13.06
CA HIS A 96 5.60 -9.43 -13.71
C HIS A 96 4.44 -9.09 -12.79
N PRO A 97 3.48 -8.27 -13.24
CA PRO A 97 2.21 -8.10 -12.54
C PRO A 97 1.48 -9.44 -12.47
N VAL A 98 1.12 -9.86 -11.25
CA VAL A 98 0.34 -11.11 -11.04
C VAL A 98 -1.16 -10.82 -11.09
N ALA A 99 -1.59 -9.77 -10.40
CA ALA A 99 -2.94 -9.28 -10.38
C ALA A 99 -2.94 -7.78 -10.10
N ALA A 100 -4.00 -7.09 -10.51
CA ALA A 100 -4.23 -5.70 -10.14
C ALA A 100 -5.72 -5.45 -9.95
N SER A 101 -6.03 -4.64 -8.94
CA SER A 101 -7.37 -4.17 -8.66
C SER A 101 -7.38 -2.65 -8.48
N LEU A 102 -8.50 -2.05 -8.87
CA LEU A 102 -8.86 -0.68 -8.49
C LEU A 102 -9.97 -0.80 -7.45
N CYS A 103 -9.85 -0.08 -6.33
CA CYS A 103 -10.88 -0.04 -5.31
C CYS A 103 -11.15 1.41 -4.90
N ARG A 104 -12.43 1.73 -4.75
CA ARG A 104 -12.90 2.97 -4.14
C ARG A 104 -13.76 2.60 -2.94
N GLY A 105 -13.44 3.21 -1.80
CA GLY A 105 -14.13 2.94 -0.55
C GLY A 105 -13.80 3.97 0.51
N GLU A 106 -14.36 3.75 1.69
CA GLU A 106 -14.07 4.49 2.92
C GLU A 106 -13.19 3.60 3.79
N LEU A 107 -12.05 4.14 4.23
CA LEU A 107 -11.07 3.43 5.06
C LEU A 107 -11.04 4.09 6.44
N ASP A 108 -11.43 3.34 7.46
CA ASP A 108 -11.31 3.75 8.85
C ASP A 108 -10.02 3.19 9.43
N LEU A 109 -9.17 4.09 9.96
CA LEU A 109 -7.94 3.72 10.67
C LEU A 109 -8.22 3.65 12.16
N HIS A 110 -8.12 2.45 12.74
CA HIS A 110 -8.31 2.27 14.17
C HIS A 110 -7.06 2.67 14.95
N PRO A 111 -7.20 2.98 16.26
CA PRO A 111 -6.07 3.11 17.15
C PRO A 111 -5.15 1.89 17.10
N LEU A 112 -3.85 2.12 17.30
CA LEU A 112 -2.87 1.04 17.37
C LEU A 112 -3.25 0.06 18.47
N ARG A 113 -3.44 -1.22 18.12
CA ARG A 113 -3.79 -2.27 19.09
C ARG A 113 -2.58 -3.04 19.60
N TYR A 114 -1.60 -3.24 18.73
CA TYR A 114 -0.43 -4.06 19.02
C TYR A 114 0.86 -3.34 18.67
N VAL A 115 1.76 -3.33 19.64
CA VAL A 115 3.12 -2.81 19.52
C VAL A 115 4.07 -3.91 19.98
N CYS A 116 4.76 -4.53 19.03
CA CYS A 116 5.67 -5.65 19.30
C CYS A 116 7.12 -5.18 19.23
N LEU A 117 7.97 -5.76 20.07
CA LEU A 117 9.41 -5.67 19.90
C LEU A 117 9.83 -6.48 18.67
N PRO A 118 10.62 -5.93 17.73
CA PRO A 118 10.97 -6.61 16.49
C PRO A 118 11.85 -7.86 16.71
N ASP A 119 12.52 -7.93 17.85
CA ASP A 119 13.47 -8.98 18.26
C ASP A 119 12.87 -9.99 19.25
N VAL A 120 11.59 -9.84 19.62
CA VAL A 120 10.89 -10.75 20.54
C VAL A 120 9.77 -11.47 19.79
N LEU A 121 9.55 -12.75 20.12
CA LEU A 121 8.41 -13.49 19.58
C LEU A 121 7.10 -12.79 19.95
N ALA A 122 6.20 -12.66 19.00
CA ALA A 122 4.91 -11.98 19.19
C ALA A 122 4.08 -12.56 20.35
N PHE A 123 4.22 -13.86 20.66
CA PHE A 123 3.54 -14.52 21.77
C PHE A 123 4.12 -14.19 23.16
N THR A 124 5.32 -13.62 23.22
CA THR A 124 6.06 -13.36 24.47
C THR A 124 6.04 -11.90 24.89
N GLY A 125 5.75 -10.97 23.96
CA GLY A 125 5.84 -9.54 24.25
C GLY A 125 5.09 -8.67 23.24
N THR A 126 3.75 -8.63 23.37
CA THR A 126 2.93 -7.55 22.83
C THR A 126 2.74 -6.50 23.94
N GLU A 127 3.09 -5.26 23.65
CA GLU A 127 2.76 -4.14 24.54
C GLU A 127 1.35 -3.62 24.18
N SER A 128 0.55 -3.34 25.20
CA SER A 128 -0.68 -2.55 25.03
C SER A 128 -0.34 -1.10 24.77
N VAL A 129 -1.11 -0.48 23.86
CA VAL A 129 -1.06 0.94 23.57
C VAL A 129 -2.19 1.59 24.37
N ASP A 130 -1.84 2.44 25.33
CA ASP A 130 -2.78 3.30 26.05
C ASP A 130 -3.06 4.60 25.28
#